data_AF-A0A968BU36-F1
#
_entry.id   AF-A0A968BU36-F1
#
_cell.length_a   1.000
_cell.length_b   1.000
_cell.length_c   1.000
_cell.angle_alpha   90.00
_cell.angle_beta   90.00
_cell.angle_gamma   90.00
#
_symmetry.space_group_name_H-M   'P 1'
#
loop_
_entity.id
_entity.type
_entity.pdbx_description
1 polymer ?
#
loop_
_entity_poly.entity_id
_entity_poly.type
_entity_poly.pdbx_seq_one_letter_code
_entity_poly.pdbx_strand_id
1 'polypeptide(L)'
;MQKRRAVQMEFHVARQARDRYQFEDSLFTLSGNVVFANFHAARVFAQKMNDARDLVSFPEQAVKAGQINAMGLIDEISHVIVRLYRQQKNPEVMEQALGWLGARLGRQAVDATLRAFADQFPPLDVYRRQVTLDEYLEGETAGVPHRELLLEEMLMLWLANTNPAFAPFLELFDDATLTKETAYRQAIDELYQFFDTQSPFGPDQQNLIDLLRAPALAHPHSLSAQLEYFRQRWGVVLSEYLYRLLGSLDLIQEEEKAIFVGPGPALVYEYGELEFEPERFSPDRDWMPSLVLMAKNAYVWLHQLSVAFQRPINRLDQIPDETLDELASWGFTGLWLIGLWERSHASRTIKQLCGNPEAVASAYSLYDYQIAHDLGGTEAYENLRDRAWQRGIRLASDM
;
A
#
# COMPACT_ATOMS: atom_id res chain seq x y z
N MET A 1 25.59 -12.27 23.07
CA MET A 1 25.34 -12.71 21.68
C MET A 1 25.36 -11.48 20.78
N GLN A 2 26.45 -11.28 20.02
CA GLN A 2 26.51 -10.22 19.00
C GLN A 2 25.41 -10.52 17.96
N LYS A 3 24.42 -9.62 17.82
CA LYS A 3 23.56 -9.62 16.64
C LYS A 3 24.49 -9.49 15.44
N ARG A 4 24.59 -10.51 14.58
CA ARG A 4 25.25 -10.38 13.27
C ARG A 4 24.56 -9.22 12.55
N ARG A 5 25.27 -8.10 12.34
CA ARG A 5 24.76 -6.99 11.51
C ARG A 5 24.53 -7.58 10.11
N ALA A 6 23.29 -7.52 9.63
CA ALA A 6 23.00 -7.87 8.25
C ALA A 6 23.56 -6.78 7.32
N VAL A 7 23.93 -7.13 6.09
CA VAL A 7 24.21 -6.14 5.03
C VAL A 7 23.01 -5.21 4.95
N GLN A 8 23.26 -3.90 4.90
CA GLN A 8 22.27 -2.83 4.71
C GLN A 8 22.61 -2.11 3.41
N MET A 9 21.66 -2.07 2.48
CA MET A 9 21.70 -1.21 1.29
C MET A 9 20.71 -0.07 1.51
N GLU A 10 21.06 1.15 1.09
CA GLU A 10 20.26 2.35 1.34
C GLU A 10 20.00 3.10 0.06
N PHE A 11 18.78 3.63 -0.11
CA PHE A 11 18.51 4.53 -1.22
C PHE A 11 19.50 5.70 -1.19
N HIS A 12 20.25 5.88 -2.29
CA HIS A 12 21.26 6.92 -2.38
C HIS A 12 20.68 8.31 -2.30
N VAL A 13 21.02 9.01 -1.23
CA VAL A 13 20.74 10.44 -1.09
C VAL A 13 22.06 11.17 -0.94
N ALA A 14 22.29 12.11 -1.85
CA ALA A 14 23.45 13.00 -1.87
C ALA A 14 23.63 13.66 -0.50
N ARG A 15 24.87 13.79 -0.04
CA ARG A 15 25.23 14.48 1.19
C ARG A 15 24.57 15.87 1.25
N GLN A 16 24.65 16.64 0.17
CA GLN A 16 24.07 17.97 0.08
C GLN A 16 22.54 17.97 0.26
N ALA A 17 21.84 16.96 -0.27
CA ALA A 17 20.40 16.81 -0.08
C ALA A 17 20.05 16.41 1.36
N ARG A 18 20.84 15.51 1.98
CA ARG A 18 20.69 15.14 3.40
C ARG A 18 20.86 16.36 4.31
N ASP A 19 21.86 17.21 4.02
CA ASP A 19 22.11 18.45 4.76
C ASP A 19 20.98 19.47 4.54
N ARG A 20 20.55 19.68 3.28
CA ARG A 20 19.50 20.66 2.91
C ARG A 20 18.16 20.35 3.56
N TYR A 21 17.74 19.09 3.51
CA TYR A 21 16.41 18.66 3.97
C TYR A 21 16.44 18.07 5.39
N GLN A 22 17.61 18.02 6.04
CA GLN A 22 17.80 17.47 7.38
C GLN A 22 17.23 16.06 7.52
N PHE A 23 17.61 15.17 6.60
CA PHE A 23 17.22 13.77 6.69
C PHE A 23 18.04 13.07 7.79
N GLU A 24 17.45 12.97 8.98
CA GLU A 24 18.12 12.44 10.18
C GLU A 24 18.29 10.92 10.17
N ASP A 25 17.44 10.19 9.44
CA ASP A 25 17.44 8.73 9.30
C ASP A 25 17.50 8.30 7.84
N SER A 26 17.98 7.07 7.61
CA SER A 26 17.83 6.39 6.31
C SER A 26 16.35 6.12 6.02
N LEU A 27 15.88 6.55 4.85
CA LEU A 27 14.49 6.31 4.42
C LEU A 27 14.15 4.83 4.21
N PHE A 28 15.09 4.12 3.58
CA PHE A 28 14.97 2.74 3.15
C PHE A 28 16.28 2.05 3.47
N THR A 29 16.26 1.05 4.37
CA THR A 29 17.43 0.22 4.70
C THR A 29 17.11 -1.23 4.47
N LEU A 30 17.84 -1.89 3.58
CA LEU A 30 17.75 -3.32 3.33
C LEU A 30 18.49 -4.13 4.41
N SER A 31 18.07 -4.13 5.68
CA SER A 31 18.75 -4.93 6.72
C SER A 31 18.24 -6.37 6.81
N GLY A 32 18.79 -7.30 6.02
CA GLY A 32 18.69 -8.76 6.20
C GLY A 32 17.29 -9.43 6.18
N ASN A 33 16.23 -8.63 6.26
CA ASN A 33 14.81 -8.95 6.17
C ASN A 33 14.10 -7.65 5.74
N VAL A 34 14.44 -7.18 4.53
CA VAL A 34 13.62 -6.38 3.59
C VAL A 34 12.62 -5.39 4.22
N VAL A 35 13.01 -4.11 4.26
CA VAL A 35 12.24 -3.02 4.90
C VAL A 35 11.60 -2.12 3.82
N PHE A 36 10.55 -2.63 3.18
CA PHE A 36 9.72 -1.82 2.28
C PHE A 36 8.90 -0.75 3.02
N ALA A 37 8.83 0.43 2.41
CA ALA A 37 7.70 1.37 2.40
C ALA A 37 7.05 1.68 3.76
N ASN A 38 7.76 2.38 4.63
CA ASN A 38 7.10 3.10 5.72
C ASN A 38 6.37 4.32 5.11
N PHE A 39 5.05 4.20 4.87
CA PHE A 39 4.24 5.30 4.33
C PHE A 39 4.37 6.58 5.16
N HIS A 40 4.57 6.46 6.48
CA HIS A 40 4.84 7.62 7.32
C HIS A 40 6.20 8.25 6.99
N ALA A 41 7.26 7.46 6.80
CA ALA A 41 8.57 7.98 6.40
C ALA A 41 8.52 8.65 5.02
N ALA A 42 7.82 8.07 4.04
CA ALA A 42 7.63 8.67 2.72
C ALA A 42 6.87 10.01 2.79
N ARG A 43 5.85 10.11 3.67
CA ARG A 43 5.13 11.36 3.93
C ARG A 43 6.01 12.41 4.58
N VAL A 44 6.78 12.05 5.62
CA VAL A 44 7.71 12.96 6.30
C VAL A 44 8.80 13.44 5.34
N PHE A 45 9.30 12.57 4.46
CA PHE A 45 10.30 12.94 3.46
C PHE A 45 9.75 13.92 2.44
N ALA A 46 8.59 13.61 1.85
CA ALA A 46 7.91 14.50 0.92
C ALA A 46 7.60 15.86 1.57
N GLN A 47 7.15 15.85 2.82
CA GLN A 47 6.92 17.06 3.60
C GLN A 47 8.20 17.89 3.76
N LYS A 48 9.30 17.30 4.24
CA LYS A 48 10.59 18.00 4.39
C LYS A 48 11.10 18.61 3.09
N MET A 49 10.90 17.93 1.95
CA MET A 49 11.23 18.50 0.64
C MET A 49 10.34 19.69 0.29
N ASN A 50 9.02 19.53 0.47
CA ASN A 50 8.04 20.55 0.13
C ASN A 50 8.15 21.80 1.02
N ASP A 51 8.50 21.64 2.30
CA ASP A 51 8.71 22.74 3.24
C ASP A 51 9.91 23.63 2.85
N ALA A 52 10.88 23.07 2.11
CA ALA A 52 12.08 23.77 1.66
C ALA A 52 12.05 24.16 0.17
N ARG A 53 10.99 23.81 -0.56
CA ARG A 53 10.74 24.22 -1.96
C ARG A 53 9.83 25.45 -1.99
N ASP A 54 10.03 26.34 -2.96
CA ASP A 54 9.14 27.48 -3.18
C ASP A 54 7.87 27.04 -3.93
N LEU A 55 6.98 26.35 -3.22
CA LEU A 55 5.71 25.86 -3.77
C LEU A 55 4.66 26.96 -3.94
N VAL A 56 4.91 28.16 -3.43
CA VAL A 56 4.05 29.33 -3.64
C VAL A 56 4.23 29.84 -5.07
N SER A 57 5.48 29.97 -5.51
CA SER A 57 5.79 30.39 -6.88
C SER A 57 5.75 29.24 -7.89
N PHE A 58 6.10 28.01 -7.46
CA PHE A 58 6.23 26.83 -8.33
C PHE A 58 5.48 25.61 -7.75
N PRO A 59 4.15 25.63 -7.69
CA PRO A 59 3.35 24.54 -7.10
C PRO A 59 3.55 23.20 -7.81
N GLU A 60 3.92 23.19 -9.09
CA GLU A 60 4.23 21.99 -9.86
C GLU A 60 5.47 21.24 -9.37
N GLN A 61 6.32 21.88 -8.55
CA GLN A 61 7.47 21.24 -7.91
C GLN A 61 7.07 20.46 -6.65
N ALA A 62 5.80 20.39 -6.28
CA ALA A 62 5.36 19.64 -5.11
C ALA A 62 5.66 18.14 -5.29
N VAL A 63 6.32 17.57 -4.29
CA VAL A 63 6.62 16.14 -4.19
C VAL A 63 5.47 15.43 -3.48
N LYS A 64 4.99 14.33 -4.05
CA LYS A 64 4.00 13.47 -3.39
C LYS A 64 4.66 12.30 -2.66
N ALA A 65 4.06 11.86 -1.56
CA ALA A 65 4.59 10.75 -0.76
C ALA A 65 4.55 9.43 -1.53
N GLY A 66 3.52 9.21 -2.35
CA GLY A 66 3.42 8.05 -3.24
C GLY A 66 4.56 7.98 -4.25
N GLN A 67 5.04 9.12 -4.77
CA GLN A 67 6.18 9.14 -5.69
C GLN A 67 7.49 8.76 -4.98
N ILE A 68 7.75 9.31 -3.78
CA ILE A 68 8.92 8.95 -2.97
C ILE A 68 8.91 7.47 -2.61
N ASN A 69 7.74 6.97 -2.20
CA ASN A 69 7.56 5.56 -1.89
C ASN A 69 7.80 4.66 -3.12
N ALA A 70 7.29 5.06 -4.28
CA ALA A 70 7.47 4.32 -5.52
C ALA A 70 8.95 4.26 -5.95
N MET A 71 9.65 5.38 -5.87
CA MET A 71 11.07 5.49 -6.19
C MET A 71 11.92 4.56 -5.29
N GLY A 72 11.71 4.61 -3.97
CA GLY A 72 12.39 3.73 -3.02
C GLY A 72 12.04 2.26 -3.25
N LEU A 73 10.80 1.94 -3.62
CA LEU A 73 10.40 0.58 -3.94
C LEU A 73 11.07 0.04 -5.22
N ILE A 74 11.20 0.86 -6.26
CA ILE A 74 11.90 0.49 -7.51
C ILE A 74 13.38 0.18 -7.23
N ASP A 75 14.03 1.01 -6.41
CA ASP A 75 15.41 0.82 -5.98
C ASP A 75 15.57 -0.48 -5.16
N GLU A 76 14.70 -0.71 -4.19
CA GLU A 76 14.74 -1.92 -3.36
C GLU A 76 14.49 -3.19 -4.19
N ILE A 77 13.56 -3.16 -5.16
CA ILE A 77 13.35 -4.27 -6.10
C ILE A 77 14.60 -4.51 -6.94
N SER A 78 15.31 -3.46 -7.34
CA SER A 78 16.56 -3.57 -8.10
C SER A 78 17.65 -4.29 -7.31
N HIS A 79 17.82 -3.94 -6.02
CA HIS A 79 18.70 -4.68 -5.12
C HIS A 79 18.29 -6.14 -4.92
N VAL A 80 17.00 -6.41 -4.78
CA VAL A 80 16.47 -7.78 -4.68
C VAL A 80 16.86 -8.59 -5.92
N ILE A 81 16.74 -8.01 -7.12
CA ILE A 81 17.12 -8.65 -8.37
C ILE A 81 18.62 -8.97 -8.39
N VAL A 82 19.48 -8.01 -8.01
CA VAL A 82 20.94 -8.24 -7.92
C VAL A 82 21.28 -9.33 -6.90
N ARG A 83 20.64 -9.31 -5.72
CA ARG A 83 20.81 -10.35 -4.70
C ARG A 83 20.41 -11.74 -5.21
N LEU A 84 19.30 -11.83 -5.94
CA LEU A 84 18.86 -13.10 -6.53
C LEU A 84 19.82 -13.58 -7.62
N TYR A 85 20.34 -12.66 -8.43
CA TYR A 85 21.39 -12.97 -9.40
C TYR A 85 22.61 -13.58 -8.71
N ARG A 86 23.09 -12.95 -7.63
CA ARG A 86 24.22 -13.45 -6.83
C ARG A 86 23.96 -14.85 -6.29
N GLN A 87 22.78 -15.07 -5.72
CA GLN A 87 22.42 -16.36 -5.13
C GLN A 87 22.27 -17.49 -6.16
N GLN A 88 21.72 -17.19 -7.34
CA GLN A 88 21.34 -18.21 -8.32
C GLN A 88 22.39 -18.45 -9.40
N LYS A 89 23.21 -17.44 -9.73
CA LYS A 89 24.14 -17.48 -10.87
C LYS A 89 25.59 -17.40 -10.43
N ASN A 90 25.96 -16.38 -9.66
CA ASN A 90 27.35 -16.15 -9.30
C ASN A 90 27.48 -15.37 -7.97
N PRO A 91 27.76 -16.06 -6.84
CA PRO A 91 27.88 -15.41 -5.53
C PRO A 91 29.00 -14.37 -5.45
N GLU A 92 30.07 -14.55 -6.23
CA GLU A 92 31.29 -13.74 -6.26
C GLU A 92 31.24 -12.66 -7.36
N VAL A 93 30.08 -12.43 -8.00
CA VAL A 93 29.99 -11.54 -9.18
C VAL A 93 30.47 -10.12 -8.92
N MET A 94 30.25 -9.57 -7.71
CA MET A 94 30.68 -8.21 -7.36
C MET A 94 32.19 -8.12 -7.13
N GLU A 95 32.79 -9.13 -6.49
CA GLU A 95 34.23 -9.25 -6.37
C GLU A 95 34.89 -9.36 -7.75
N GLN A 96 34.34 -10.21 -8.61
CA GLN A 96 34.82 -10.40 -9.98
C GLN A 96 34.66 -9.13 -10.83
N ALA A 97 33.55 -8.40 -10.67
CA ALA A 97 33.32 -7.11 -11.31
C ALA A 97 34.36 -6.07 -10.88
N LEU A 98 34.67 -5.97 -9.59
CA LEU A 98 35.75 -5.09 -9.10
C LEU A 98 37.10 -5.48 -9.69
N GLY A 99 37.40 -6.79 -9.78
CA GLY A 99 38.59 -7.31 -10.42
C GLY A 99 38.69 -6.92 -11.91
N TRP A 100 37.58 -7.04 -12.65
CA TRP A 100 37.47 -6.63 -14.06
C TRP A 100 37.74 -5.14 -14.23
N LEU A 101 37.06 -4.29 -13.45
CA LEU A 101 37.26 -2.85 -13.48
C LEU A 101 38.70 -2.47 -13.14
N GLY A 102 39.29 -3.10 -12.12
CA GLY A 102 40.68 -2.87 -11.74
C GLY A 102 41.69 -3.24 -12.84
N ALA A 103 41.38 -4.26 -13.65
CA ALA A 103 42.21 -4.65 -14.79
C ALA A 103 42.04 -3.73 -16.01
N ARG A 104 40.84 -3.21 -16.26
CA ARG A 104 40.50 -2.38 -17.43
C ARG A 104 40.82 -0.90 -17.24
N LEU A 105 40.49 -0.36 -16.08
CA LEU A 105 40.59 1.08 -15.75
C LEU A 105 41.77 1.40 -14.83
N GLY A 106 42.36 0.36 -14.21
CA GLY A 106 43.42 0.50 -13.22
C GLY A 106 42.88 0.65 -11.80
N ARG A 107 43.47 -0.09 -10.86
CA ARG A 107 43.02 -0.12 -9.44
C ARG A 107 42.92 1.28 -8.83
N GLN A 108 43.92 2.13 -9.02
CA GLN A 108 43.91 3.48 -8.45
C GLN A 108 42.72 4.33 -8.91
N ALA A 109 42.32 4.21 -10.19
CA ALA A 109 41.18 4.95 -10.72
C ALA A 109 39.85 4.43 -10.17
N VAL A 110 39.71 3.10 -10.04
CA VAL A 110 38.53 2.46 -9.42
C VAL A 110 38.41 2.87 -7.95
N ASP A 111 39.51 2.80 -7.19
CA ASP A 111 39.55 3.18 -5.78
C ASP A 111 39.19 4.66 -5.57
N ALA A 112 39.75 5.54 -6.40
CA ALA A 112 39.42 6.97 -6.36
C ALA A 112 37.93 7.22 -6.68
N THR A 113 37.37 6.46 -7.62
CA THR A 113 35.95 6.56 -8.02
C THR A 113 35.04 6.11 -6.89
N LEU A 114 35.29 4.93 -6.28
CA LEU A 114 34.51 4.44 -5.15
C LEU A 114 34.59 5.36 -3.94
N ARG A 115 35.77 5.95 -3.66
CA ARG A 115 35.95 6.92 -2.58
C ARG A 115 35.17 8.21 -2.85
N ALA A 116 35.25 8.75 -4.06
CA ALA A 116 34.49 9.94 -4.44
C ALA A 116 32.97 9.70 -4.38
N PHE A 117 32.51 8.52 -4.83
CA PHE A 117 31.13 8.10 -4.71
C PHE A 117 30.69 8.06 -3.25
N ALA A 118 31.43 7.37 -2.38
CA ALA A 118 31.10 7.24 -0.96
C ALA A 118 31.28 8.56 -0.16
N ASP A 119 31.97 9.56 -0.70
CA ASP A 119 31.97 10.90 -0.10
C ASP A 119 30.75 11.74 -0.49
N GLN A 120 30.32 11.65 -1.75
CA GLN A 120 29.15 12.36 -2.28
C GLN A 120 27.83 11.72 -1.84
N PHE A 121 27.81 10.39 -1.75
CA PHE A 121 26.69 9.55 -1.36
C PHE A 121 27.07 8.68 -0.15
N PRO A 122 27.35 9.30 1.00
CA PRO A 122 27.90 8.57 2.14
C PRO A 122 26.88 7.58 2.72
N PRO A 123 27.32 6.35 3.04
CA PRO A 123 26.59 5.45 3.92
C PRO A 123 26.26 6.17 5.24
N LEU A 124 25.15 5.82 5.88
CA LEU A 124 24.66 6.54 7.05
C LEU A 124 25.68 6.61 8.21
N ASP A 125 26.41 5.52 8.46
CA ASP A 125 27.45 5.47 9.50
C ASP A 125 28.59 6.47 9.21
N VAL A 126 28.95 6.66 7.94
CA VAL A 126 29.96 7.66 7.51
C VAL A 126 29.38 9.07 7.61
N TYR A 127 28.15 9.28 7.15
CA TYR A 127 27.47 10.58 7.20
C TYR A 127 27.33 11.08 8.65
N ARG A 128 26.92 10.18 9.57
CA ARG A 128 26.79 10.43 11.01
C ARG A 128 28.14 10.51 11.74
N ARG A 129 29.26 10.38 11.03
CA ARG A 129 30.63 10.40 11.57
C ARG A 129 30.86 9.32 12.65
N GLN A 130 30.18 8.19 12.54
CA GLN A 130 30.38 7.04 13.43
C GLN A 130 31.62 6.24 13.03
N VAL A 131 31.91 6.21 11.73
CA VAL A 131 33.14 5.67 11.14
C VAL A 131 33.68 6.65 10.11
N THR A 132 34.99 6.67 9.92
CA THR A 132 35.59 7.46 8.84
C THR A 132 35.36 6.78 7.49
N LEU A 133 35.48 7.54 6.40
CA LEU A 133 35.33 7.01 5.04
C LEU A 133 36.38 5.94 4.73
N ASP A 134 37.62 6.15 5.15
CA ASP A 134 38.72 5.21 4.90
C ASP A 134 38.53 3.92 5.70
N GLU A 135 38.12 4.01 6.98
CA GLU A 135 37.75 2.83 7.78
C GLU A 135 36.56 2.07 7.18
N TYR A 136 35.56 2.80 6.64
CA TYR A 136 34.43 2.16 5.97
C TYR A 136 34.87 1.41 4.71
N LEU A 137 35.71 2.00 3.86
CA LEU A 137 36.18 1.37 2.62
C LEU A 137 37.00 0.09 2.87
N GLU A 138 37.71 0.00 3.98
CA GLU A 138 38.49 -1.19 4.38
C GLU A 138 37.64 -2.23 5.15
N GLY A 139 36.40 -1.87 5.52
CA GLY A 139 35.52 -2.69 6.31
C GLY A 139 34.70 -3.71 5.52
N GLU A 140 33.99 -4.55 6.28
CA GLU A 140 33.02 -5.50 5.76
C GLU A 140 31.79 -5.57 6.67
N THR A 141 30.65 -5.92 6.10
CA THR A 141 29.42 -6.22 6.84
C THR A 141 28.90 -7.59 6.45
N ALA A 142 28.62 -8.43 7.44
CA ALA A 142 28.20 -9.82 7.26
C ALA A 142 29.10 -10.66 6.33
N GLY A 143 30.40 -10.36 6.29
CA GLY A 143 31.38 -11.04 5.42
C GLY A 143 31.37 -10.55 3.97
N VAL A 144 30.69 -9.44 3.67
CA VAL A 144 30.75 -8.77 2.36
C VAL A 144 31.59 -7.50 2.49
N PRO A 145 32.69 -7.37 1.74
CA PRO A 145 33.49 -6.15 1.69
C PRO A 145 32.65 -4.94 1.31
N HIS A 146 32.80 -3.82 2.02
CA HIS A 146 32.02 -2.61 1.74
C HIS A 146 32.25 -2.07 0.33
N ARG A 147 33.41 -2.36 -0.28
CA ARG A 147 33.72 -1.98 -1.66
C ARG A 147 32.81 -2.67 -2.68
N GLU A 148 32.39 -3.90 -2.42
CA GLU A 148 31.41 -4.59 -3.26
C GLU A 148 30.02 -3.96 -3.11
N LEU A 149 29.65 -3.58 -1.89
CA LEU A 149 28.40 -2.87 -1.64
C LEU A 149 28.40 -1.53 -2.40
N LEU A 150 29.45 -0.74 -2.26
CA LEU A 150 29.60 0.54 -2.96
C LEU A 150 29.57 0.40 -4.49
N LEU A 151 30.03 -0.72 -5.05
CA LEU A 151 29.92 -0.96 -6.49
C LEU A 151 28.46 -1.17 -6.91
N GLU A 152 27.71 -1.97 -6.16
CA GLU A 152 26.29 -2.22 -6.39
C GLU A 152 25.48 -0.91 -6.25
N GLU A 153 25.73 -0.18 -5.18
CA GLU A 153 25.16 1.14 -4.89
C GLU A 153 25.47 2.16 -6.02
N MET A 154 26.72 2.20 -6.50
CA MET A 154 27.12 3.06 -7.63
C MET A 154 26.40 2.69 -8.94
N LEU A 155 26.09 1.41 -9.15
CA LEU A 155 25.24 0.97 -10.26
C LEU A 155 23.78 1.45 -10.07
N MET A 156 23.23 1.39 -8.85
CA MET A 156 21.88 1.90 -8.56
C MET A 156 21.78 3.41 -8.77
N LEU A 157 22.81 4.17 -8.38
CA LEU A 157 22.91 5.60 -8.68
C LEU A 157 22.79 5.87 -10.18
N TRP A 158 23.52 5.11 -11.00
CA TRP A 158 23.44 5.26 -12.45
C TRP A 158 22.06 4.90 -13.02
N LEU A 159 21.44 3.84 -12.51
CA LEU A 159 20.08 3.44 -12.88
C LEU A 159 19.06 4.54 -12.53
N ALA A 160 19.19 5.17 -11.36
CA ALA A 160 18.37 6.30 -10.95
C ALA A 160 18.53 7.51 -11.89
N ASN A 161 19.76 7.89 -12.24
CA ASN A 161 20.03 9.01 -13.15
C ASN A 161 19.57 8.75 -14.59
N THR A 162 19.58 7.49 -15.02
CA THR A 162 19.12 7.11 -16.38
C THR A 162 17.62 6.86 -16.48
N ASN A 163 16.87 6.90 -15.37
CA ASN A 163 15.43 6.73 -15.34
C ASN A 163 14.70 8.10 -15.47
N PRO A 164 14.02 8.39 -16.60
CA PRO A 164 13.41 9.72 -16.77
C PRO A 164 12.27 10.00 -15.79
N ALA A 165 11.65 8.98 -15.18
CA ALA A 165 10.60 9.15 -14.17
C ALA A 165 11.17 9.67 -12.84
N PHE A 166 12.48 9.56 -12.64
CA PHE A 166 13.19 10.03 -11.46
C PHE A 166 13.62 11.50 -11.59
N ALA A 167 13.54 12.11 -12.78
CA ALA A 167 14.00 13.48 -13.04
C ALA A 167 13.51 14.56 -12.03
N PRO A 168 12.25 14.54 -11.52
CA PRO A 168 11.80 15.50 -10.50
C PRO A 168 12.55 15.43 -9.15
N PHE A 169 13.32 14.36 -8.95
CA PHE A 169 14.06 14.04 -7.73
C PHE A 169 15.58 14.07 -7.94
N LEU A 170 16.06 14.57 -9.10
CA LEU A 170 17.48 14.54 -9.46
C LEU A 170 18.39 15.14 -8.38
N GLU A 171 17.93 16.16 -7.65
CA GLU A 171 18.69 16.75 -6.53
C GLU A 171 19.09 15.75 -5.43
N LEU A 172 18.41 14.60 -5.33
CA LEU A 172 18.74 13.55 -4.37
C LEU A 172 19.89 12.67 -4.85
N PHE A 173 20.13 12.55 -6.16
CA PHE A 173 21.07 11.57 -6.72
C PHE A 173 21.88 12.08 -7.93
N ASP A 174 22.02 13.38 -8.12
CA ASP A 174 22.78 13.96 -9.23
C ASP A 174 24.24 13.45 -9.27
N ASP A 175 24.59 12.74 -10.34
CA ASP A 175 25.90 12.13 -10.56
C ASP A 175 26.86 12.98 -11.42
N ALA A 176 26.50 14.23 -11.73
CA ALA A 176 27.26 15.07 -12.66
C ALA A 176 28.71 15.31 -12.22
N THR A 177 28.95 15.45 -10.91
CA THR A 177 30.30 15.64 -10.36
C THR A 177 31.14 14.36 -10.53
N LEU A 178 30.57 13.19 -10.20
CA LEU A 178 31.24 11.90 -10.39
C LEU A 178 31.60 11.66 -11.86
N THR A 179 30.67 11.97 -12.77
CA THR A 179 30.87 11.84 -14.21
C THR A 179 32.01 12.72 -14.73
N LYS A 180 32.23 13.90 -14.15
CA LYS A 180 33.28 14.84 -14.58
C LYS A 180 34.65 14.55 -13.97
N GLU A 181 34.68 14.10 -12.71
CA GLU A 181 35.90 14.08 -11.90
C GLU A 181 36.53 12.69 -11.73
N THR A 182 35.81 11.63 -12.11
CA THR A 182 36.22 10.24 -11.84
C THR A 182 36.07 9.34 -13.07
N ALA A 183 36.47 8.07 -12.93
CA ALA A 183 36.26 7.06 -13.96
C ALA A 183 34.83 6.46 -13.93
N TYR A 184 33.87 7.11 -13.26
CA TYR A 184 32.51 6.60 -13.04
C TYR A 184 31.81 6.17 -14.32
N ARG A 185 31.81 7.00 -15.37
CA ARG A 185 31.12 6.66 -16.63
C ARG A 185 31.78 5.44 -17.30
N GLN A 186 33.10 5.42 -17.37
CA GLN A 186 33.85 4.29 -17.92
C GLN A 186 33.64 3.03 -17.09
N ALA A 187 33.52 3.14 -15.76
CA ALA A 187 33.24 2.02 -14.88
C ALA A 187 31.87 1.41 -15.16
N ILE A 188 30.84 2.23 -15.39
CA ILE A 188 29.52 1.72 -15.79
C ILE A 188 29.56 1.03 -17.17
N ASP A 189 30.24 1.62 -18.15
CA ASP A 189 30.37 1.02 -19.49
C ASP A 189 31.12 -0.33 -19.43
N GLU A 190 32.17 -0.43 -18.61
CA GLU A 190 32.90 -1.68 -18.38
C GLU A 190 32.13 -2.70 -17.54
N LEU A 191 31.30 -2.26 -16.59
CA LEU A 191 30.39 -3.14 -15.87
C LEU A 191 29.38 -3.79 -16.83
N TYR A 192 28.85 -3.04 -17.79
CA TYR A 192 27.98 -3.59 -18.82
C TYR A 192 28.68 -4.71 -19.60
N GLN A 193 29.90 -4.45 -20.08
CA GLN A 193 30.70 -5.46 -20.80
C GLN A 193 31.04 -6.67 -19.92
N PHE A 194 31.31 -6.46 -18.63
CA PHE A 194 31.52 -7.55 -17.70
C PHE A 194 30.27 -8.43 -17.56
N PHE A 195 29.07 -7.83 -17.41
CA PHE A 195 27.82 -8.59 -17.32
C PHE A 195 27.45 -9.29 -18.62
N ASP A 196 27.90 -8.82 -19.78
CA ASP A 196 27.78 -9.55 -21.06
C ASP A 196 28.57 -10.86 -21.08
N THR A 197 29.65 -10.97 -20.28
CA THR A 197 30.38 -12.23 -20.13
C THR A 197 29.79 -13.16 -19.08
N GLN A 198 28.83 -12.69 -18.29
CA GLN A 198 28.21 -13.49 -17.23
C GLN A 198 26.97 -14.26 -17.74
N SER A 199 26.47 -15.19 -16.93
CA SER A 199 25.23 -15.91 -17.26
C SER A 199 24.04 -14.94 -17.31
N PRO A 200 23.19 -15.00 -18.35
CA PRO A 200 21.97 -14.19 -18.40
C PRO A 200 20.99 -14.51 -17.27
N PHE A 201 20.07 -13.58 -17.00
CA PHE A 201 19.13 -13.67 -15.89
C PHE A 201 17.71 -13.24 -16.27
N GLY A 202 16.75 -13.64 -15.45
CA GLY A 202 15.34 -13.29 -15.60
C GLY A 202 14.54 -14.09 -16.61
N PRO A 203 13.26 -13.70 -16.82
CA PRO A 203 12.35 -14.42 -17.70
C PRO A 203 12.81 -14.36 -19.16
N ASP A 204 13.41 -13.25 -19.58
CA ASP A 204 13.86 -13.01 -20.96
C ASP A 204 15.33 -13.43 -21.19
N GLN A 205 16.01 -13.99 -20.18
CA GLN A 205 17.41 -14.44 -20.25
C GLN A 205 18.37 -13.39 -20.85
N GLN A 206 18.44 -12.21 -20.22
CA GLN A 206 19.21 -11.06 -20.71
C GLN A 206 20.31 -10.63 -19.73
N ASN A 207 21.14 -9.66 -20.14
CA ASN A 207 22.13 -9.01 -19.29
C ASN A 207 21.46 -8.41 -18.04
N LEU A 208 22.11 -8.51 -16.88
CA LEU A 208 21.56 -8.01 -15.60
C LEU A 208 21.24 -6.50 -15.65
N ILE A 209 22.08 -5.69 -16.31
CA ILE A 209 21.85 -4.25 -16.41
C ILE A 209 20.67 -3.95 -17.35
N ASP A 210 20.55 -4.64 -18.48
CA ASP A 210 19.37 -4.49 -19.36
C ASP A 210 18.08 -4.81 -18.62
N LEU A 211 18.14 -5.84 -17.78
CA LEU A 211 17.03 -6.28 -16.97
C LEU A 211 16.58 -5.23 -15.96
N LEU A 212 17.53 -4.61 -15.26
CA LEU A 212 17.26 -3.54 -14.30
C LEU A 212 16.73 -2.27 -15.00
N ARG A 213 17.13 -2.02 -16.25
CA ARG A 213 16.68 -0.86 -17.04
C ARG A 213 15.33 -1.07 -17.74
N ALA A 214 14.93 -2.33 -17.96
CA ALA A 214 13.74 -2.66 -18.74
C ALA A 214 12.46 -1.91 -18.30
N PRO A 215 12.14 -1.75 -17.00
CA PRO A 215 10.96 -0.99 -16.57
C PRO A 215 11.03 0.49 -16.99
N ALA A 216 12.18 1.13 -16.78
CA ALA A 216 12.38 2.54 -17.13
C ALA A 216 12.36 2.77 -18.65
N LEU A 217 12.80 1.79 -19.45
CA LEU A 217 12.70 1.84 -20.91
C LEU A 217 11.27 1.65 -21.41
N ALA A 218 10.51 0.74 -20.79
CA ALA A 218 9.11 0.48 -21.15
C ALA A 218 8.18 1.64 -20.76
N HIS A 219 8.42 2.23 -19.59
CA HIS A 219 7.57 3.27 -19.00
C HIS A 219 8.42 4.45 -18.47
N PRO A 220 9.01 5.27 -19.36
CA PRO A 220 10.01 6.27 -19.00
C PRO A 220 9.49 7.41 -18.11
N HIS A 221 8.19 7.66 -18.07
CA HIS A 221 7.63 8.84 -17.38
C HIS A 221 6.61 8.48 -16.29
N SER A 222 6.55 7.21 -15.86
CA SER A 222 5.55 6.77 -14.89
C SER A 222 6.13 5.74 -13.91
N LEU A 223 6.30 6.16 -12.66
CA LEU A 223 6.73 5.29 -11.56
C LEU A 223 5.71 4.17 -11.30
N SER A 224 4.40 4.50 -11.37
CA SER A 224 3.32 3.52 -11.20
C SER A 224 3.35 2.44 -12.29
N ALA A 225 3.55 2.81 -13.56
CA ALA A 225 3.66 1.84 -14.63
C ALA A 225 4.96 1.00 -14.55
N GLN A 226 6.07 1.56 -14.03
CA GLN A 226 7.29 0.79 -13.76
C GLN A 226 7.07 -0.26 -12.65
N LEU A 227 6.36 0.10 -11.57
CA LEU A 227 5.98 -0.86 -10.52
C LEU A 227 5.02 -1.93 -11.05
N GLU A 228 4.07 -1.55 -11.89
CA GLU A 228 3.16 -2.50 -12.53
C GLU A 228 3.89 -3.45 -13.48
N TYR A 229 4.92 -2.97 -14.19
CA TYR A 229 5.80 -3.81 -15.00
C TYR A 229 6.51 -4.88 -14.14
N PHE A 230 7.05 -4.49 -12.98
CA PHE A 230 7.60 -5.45 -12.02
C PHE A 230 6.54 -6.46 -11.56
N ARG A 231 5.33 -6.01 -11.23
CA ARG A 231 4.24 -6.89 -10.80
C ARG A 231 3.91 -7.96 -11.85
N GLN A 232 3.77 -7.55 -13.12
CA GLN A 232 3.34 -8.42 -14.21
C GLN A 232 4.42 -9.40 -14.65
N ARG A 233 5.66 -8.94 -14.81
CA ARG A 233 6.77 -9.79 -15.31
C ARG A 233 7.51 -10.54 -14.22
N TRP A 234 7.54 -10.00 -13.01
CA TRP A 234 8.38 -10.49 -11.91
C TRP A 234 7.60 -10.89 -10.66
N GLY A 235 6.26 -10.85 -10.69
CA GLY A 235 5.41 -11.16 -9.54
C GLY A 235 5.67 -12.53 -8.90
N VAL A 236 6.08 -13.54 -9.68
CA VAL A 236 6.43 -14.88 -9.14
C VAL A 236 7.72 -14.83 -8.31
N VAL A 237 8.72 -14.12 -8.82
CA VAL A 237 10.03 -13.95 -8.17
C VAL A 237 9.95 -13.00 -6.97
N LEU A 238 9.04 -12.03 -7.03
CA LEU A 238 8.76 -11.04 -6.00
C LEU A 238 7.56 -11.42 -5.13
N SER A 239 7.21 -12.71 -5.04
CA SER A 239 5.98 -13.17 -4.37
C SER A 239 5.91 -12.77 -2.88
N GLU A 240 7.04 -12.78 -2.17
CA GLU A 240 7.16 -12.29 -0.80
C GLU A 240 6.91 -10.77 -0.67
N TYR A 241 6.96 -10.04 -1.77
CA TYR A 241 6.94 -8.57 -1.86
C TYR A 241 5.69 -8.03 -2.56
N LEU A 242 4.87 -8.92 -3.12
CA LEU A 242 3.70 -8.59 -3.93
C LEU A 242 2.68 -7.72 -3.17
N TYR A 243 2.36 -8.06 -1.92
CA TYR A 243 1.40 -7.28 -1.11
C TYR A 243 1.86 -5.82 -0.90
N ARG A 244 3.16 -5.59 -0.78
CA ARG A 244 3.73 -4.25 -0.56
C ARG A 244 3.85 -3.47 -1.85
N LEU A 245 4.12 -4.15 -2.96
CA LEU A 245 4.03 -3.57 -4.30
C LEU A 245 2.59 -3.10 -4.57
N LEU A 246 1.60 -3.95 -4.30
CA LEU A 246 0.18 -3.60 -4.41
C LEU A 246 -0.18 -2.39 -3.53
N GLY A 247 0.21 -2.40 -2.24
CA GLY A 247 -0.05 -1.25 -1.35
C GLY A 247 0.62 0.06 -1.81
N SER A 248 1.77 -0.03 -2.50
CA SER A 248 2.43 1.16 -3.07
C SER A 248 1.71 1.67 -4.31
N LEU A 249 1.22 0.77 -5.17
CA LEU A 249 0.35 1.13 -6.30
C LEU A 249 -0.96 1.77 -5.80
N ASP A 250 -1.58 1.20 -4.75
CA ASP A 250 -2.79 1.73 -4.14
C ASP A 250 -2.56 3.14 -3.59
N LEU A 251 -1.44 3.39 -2.89
CA LEU A 251 -1.09 4.72 -2.38
C LEU A 251 -0.98 5.76 -3.51
N ILE A 252 -0.26 5.42 -4.58
CA ILE A 252 -0.14 6.32 -5.75
C ILE A 252 -1.51 6.56 -6.37
N GLN A 253 -2.32 5.51 -6.52
CA GLN A 253 -3.66 5.61 -7.09
C GLN A 253 -4.55 6.52 -6.25
N GLU A 254 -4.54 6.40 -4.91
CA GLU A 254 -5.27 7.30 -4.01
C GLU A 254 -4.81 8.77 -4.13
N GLU A 255 -3.51 9.02 -4.29
CA GLU A 255 -2.97 10.38 -4.47
C GLU A 255 -3.20 10.98 -5.87
N GLU A 256 -3.46 10.13 -6.87
CA GLU A 256 -3.78 10.52 -8.25
C GLU A 256 -5.28 10.71 -8.47
N LYS A 257 -6.14 10.26 -7.55
CA LYS A 257 -7.57 10.53 -7.61
C LYS A 257 -7.81 12.04 -7.67
N ALA A 258 -8.65 12.45 -8.60
CA ALA A 258 -9.02 13.85 -8.74
C ALA A 258 -9.80 14.31 -7.50
N ILE A 259 -9.15 15.10 -6.66
CA ILE A 259 -9.77 15.75 -5.50
C ILE A 259 -10.32 17.10 -6.00
N PHE A 260 -11.60 17.13 -6.36
CA PHE A 260 -12.22 18.35 -6.88
C PHE A 260 -12.57 19.38 -5.79
N VAL A 261 -12.58 18.96 -4.52
CA VAL A 261 -12.85 19.81 -3.37
C VAL A 261 -11.96 19.31 -2.23
N GLY A 262 -11.23 20.22 -1.56
CA GLY A 262 -10.40 19.89 -0.41
C GLY A 262 -11.17 19.13 0.67
N PRO A 263 -10.49 18.54 1.67
CA PRO A 263 -11.18 17.81 2.73
C PRO A 263 -12.27 18.71 3.32
N GLY A 264 -13.52 18.22 3.30
CA GLY A 264 -14.60 18.87 4.03
C GLY A 264 -14.14 19.05 5.48
N PRO A 265 -14.60 20.11 6.18
CA PRO A 265 -14.20 20.35 7.56
C PRO A 265 -14.40 19.06 8.37
N ALA A 266 -13.33 18.60 9.03
CA ALA A 266 -13.40 17.48 9.96
C ALA A 266 -14.10 17.97 11.23
N LEU A 267 -15.42 17.99 11.19
CA LEU A 267 -16.24 18.35 12.34
C LEU A 267 -16.16 17.20 13.34
N VAL A 268 -15.65 17.49 14.53
CA VAL A 268 -15.79 16.57 15.66
C VAL A 268 -17.28 16.50 15.99
N TYR A 269 -17.83 15.31 16.11
CA TYR A 269 -19.20 15.15 16.60
C TYR A 269 -19.25 15.66 18.04
N GLU A 270 -19.89 16.81 18.24
CA GLU A 270 -20.19 17.37 19.56
C GLU A 270 -21.57 16.87 19.99
N TYR A 271 -21.61 16.00 21.00
CA TYR A 271 -22.85 15.45 21.56
C TYR A 271 -23.41 16.31 22.72
N GLY A 272 -22.95 17.56 22.87
CA GLY A 272 -23.30 18.42 24.01
C GLY A 272 -24.80 18.74 24.11
N GLU A 273 -25.55 18.69 23.00
CA GLU A 273 -27.01 18.85 23.02
C GLU A 273 -27.77 17.56 23.40
N LEU A 274 -27.14 16.38 23.33
CA LEU A 274 -27.72 15.10 23.74
C LEU A 274 -27.58 14.84 25.25
N GLU A 275 -26.70 15.55 25.95
CA GLU A 275 -26.60 15.50 27.43
C GLU A 275 -27.88 16.01 28.12
N PHE A 276 -28.70 16.80 27.41
CA PHE A 276 -29.96 17.36 27.93
C PHE A 276 -31.20 16.56 27.53
N GLU A 277 -31.07 15.45 26.79
CA GLU A 277 -32.20 14.56 26.57
C GLU A 277 -32.47 13.75 27.85
N PRO A 278 -33.61 13.96 28.55
CA PRO A 278 -33.91 13.19 29.74
C PRO A 278 -34.07 11.72 29.36
N GLU A 279 -33.30 10.85 30.04
CA GLU A 279 -33.41 9.40 29.94
C GLU A 279 -34.86 8.97 30.18
N ARG A 280 -35.58 8.62 29.12
CA ARG A 280 -36.95 8.10 29.17
C ARG A 280 -36.96 6.58 29.11
N PHE A 281 -36.23 5.95 30.02
CA PHE A 281 -36.30 4.49 30.16
C PHE A 281 -37.73 4.07 30.51
N SER A 282 -38.26 3.12 29.75
CA SER A 282 -39.49 2.44 30.16
C SER A 282 -39.19 1.57 31.37
N PRO A 283 -40.11 1.46 32.35
CA PRO A 283 -39.99 0.46 33.40
C PRO A 283 -39.85 -0.94 32.82
N ASP A 284 -38.96 -1.75 33.39
CA ASP A 284 -38.82 -3.15 33.00
C ASP A 284 -40.15 -3.88 33.19
N ARG A 285 -40.61 -4.53 32.12
CA ARG A 285 -41.81 -5.38 32.15
C ARG A 285 -41.36 -6.84 32.22
N ASP A 286 -42.17 -7.69 32.83
CA ASP A 286 -41.86 -9.12 33.07
C ASP A 286 -41.37 -9.89 31.84
N TRP A 287 -41.75 -9.48 30.63
CA TRP A 287 -41.34 -10.12 29.38
C TRP A 287 -39.91 -9.73 28.92
N MET A 288 -39.40 -8.57 29.32
CA MET A 288 -38.12 -8.02 28.87
C MET A 288 -36.92 -8.90 29.29
N PRO A 289 -36.79 -9.38 30.55
CA PRO A 289 -35.68 -10.25 30.95
C PRO A 289 -35.80 -11.69 30.43
N SER A 290 -36.97 -12.09 29.92
CA SER A 290 -37.22 -13.44 29.38
C SER A 290 -37.28 -13.49 27.85
N LEU A 291 -36.89 -12.40 27.16
CA LEU A 291 -36.93 -12.32 25.71
C LEU A 291 -35.90 -13.28 25.07
N VAL A 292 -36.36 -14.11 24.15
CA VAL A 292 -35.53 -14.96 23.29
C VAL A 292 -35.75 -14.51 21.86
N LEU A 293 -34.74 -13.83 21.31
CA LEU A 293 -34.86 -13.05 20.07
C LEU A 293 -34.28 -13.79 18.87
N MET A 294 -35.05 -13.85 17.78
CA MET A 294 -34.56 -14.25 16.46
C MET A 294 -34.37 -13.02 15.59
N ALA A 295 -33.15 -12.78 15.09
CA ALA A 295 -32.88 -11.68 14.16
C ALA A 295 -32.83 -12.18 12.70
N LYS A 296 -33.53 -11.49 11.81
CA LYS A 296 -33.62 -11.80 10.38
C LYS A 296 -33.50 -10.54 9.54
N ASN A 297 -32.69 -10.58 8.49
CA ASN A 297 -32.81 -9.59 7.42
C ASN A 297 -34.09 -9.88 6.63
N ALA A 298 -35.00 -8.90 6.54
CA ALA A 298 -36.33 -9.11 5.99
C ALA A 298 -36.27 -9.69 4.56
N TYR A 299 -35.55 -9.04 3.65
CA TYR A 299 -35.47 -9.45 2.24
C TYR A 299 -34.83 -10.83 2.04
N VAL A 300 -33.74 -11.11 2.77
CA VAL A 300 -33.08 -12.42 2.69
C VAL A 300 -34.00 -13.50 3.23
N TRP A 301 -34.69 -13.23 4.33
CA TRP A 301 -35.57 -14.21 4.96
C TRP A 301 -36.81 -14.50 4.10
N LEU A 302 -37.44 -13.47 3.54
CA LEU A 302 -38.55 -13.63 2.59
C LEU A 302 -38.15 -14.48 1.36
N HIS A 303 -36.95 -14.25 0.82
CA HIS A 303 -36.40 -15.10 -0.24
C HIS A 303 -36.18 -16.56 0.22
N GLN A 304 -35.60 -16.78 1.41
CA GLN A 304 -35.41 -18.12 1.98
C GLN A 304 -36.75 -18.86 2.17
N LEU A 305 -37.77 -18.17 2.68
CA LEU A 305 -39.12 -18.72 2.80
C LEU A 305 -39.71 -19.03 1.43
N SER A 306 -39.49 -18.18 0.43
CA SER A 306 -39.96 -18.43 -0.93
C SER A 306 -39.42 -19.73 -1.51
N VAL A 307 -38.13 -19.99 -1.30
CA VAL A 307 -37.47 -21.24 -1.71
C VAL A 307 -38.02 -22.44 -0.92
N ALA A 308 -38.14 -22.31 0.40
CA ALA A 308 -38.60 -23.40 1.27
C ALA A 308 -40.05 -23.83 0.99
N PHE A 309 -40.94 -22.85 0.79
CA PHE A 309 -42.37 -23.09 0.53
C PHE A 309 -42.71 -23.18 -0.97
N GLN A 310 -41.70 -23.10 -1.85
CA GLN A 310 -41.83 -23.16 -3.31
C GLN A 310 -42.90 -22.22 -3.89
N ARG A 311 -43.02 -21.02 -3.31
CA ARG A 311 -43.95 -19.98 -3.76
C ARG A 311 -43.34 -18.59 -3.52
N PRO A 312 -43.66 -17.58 -4.33
CA PRO A 312 -43.15 -16.22 -4.10
C PRO A 312 -43.72 -15.63 -2.80
N ILE A 313 -42.83 -15.25 -1.89
CA ILE A 313 -43.12 -14.55 -0.64
C ILE A 313 -42.25 -13.29 -0.64
N ASN A 314 -42.86 -12.17 -1.02
CA ASN A 314 -42.17 -10.90 -1.21
C ASN A 314 -42.60 -9.84 -0.20
N ARG A 315 -43.71 -10.06 0.53
CA ARG A 315 -44.27 -9.13 1.51
C ARG A 315 -44.37 -9.76 2.90
N LEU A 316 -44.42 -8.93 3.94
CA LEU A 316 -44.49 -9.38 5.33
C LEU A 316 -45.77 -10.16 5.65
N ASP A 317 -46.90 -9.77 5.07
CA ASP A 317 -48.19 -10.45 5.21
C ASP A 317 -48.22 -11.84 4.56
N GLN A 318 -47.27 -12.15 3.68
CA GLN A 318 -47.18 -13.43 2.99
C GLN A 318 -46.38 -14.49 3.77
N ILE A 319 -45.73 -14.10 4.88
CA ILE A 319 -45.01 -15.04 5.74
C ILE A 319 -45.99 -16.11 6.23
N PRO A 320 -45.71 -17.42 6.01
CA PRO A 320 -46.62 -18.50 6.37
C PRO A 320 -46.81 -18.60 7.89
N ASP A 321 -48.02 -18.98 8.30
CA ASP A 321 -48.36 -19.18 9.71
C ASP A 321 -47.53 -20.33 10.31
N GLU A 322 -47.25 -21.36 9.52
CA GLU A 322 -46.45 -22.52 9.91
C GLU A 322 -45.03 -22.12 10.34
N THR A 323 -44.46 -21.09 9.71
CA THR A 323 -43.15 -20.53 10.08
C THR A 323 -43.21 -19.84 11.45
N LEU A 324 -44.30 -19.12 11.75
CA LEU A 324 -44.48 -18.47 13.05
C LEU A 324 -44.74 -19.51 14.15
N ASP A 325 -45.49 -20.57 13.83
CA ASP A 325 -45.73 -21.71 14.73
C ASP A 325 -44.42 -22.45 15.05
N GLU A 326 -43.57 -22.66 14.05
CA GLU A 326 -42.25 -23.27 14.22
C GLU A 326 -41.34 -22.42 15.13
N LEU A 327 -41.25 -21.11 14.88
CA LEU A 327 -40.48 -20.18 15.72
C LEU A 327 -40.97 -20.20 17.17
N ALA A 328 -42.28 -20.21 17.39
CA ALA A 328 -42.87 -20.31 18.72
C ALA A 328 -42.53 -21.66 19.37
N SER A 329 -42.59 -22.77 18.62
CA SER A 329 -42.27 -24.12 19.13
C SER A 329 -40.81 -24.26 19.56
N TRP A 330 -39.90 -23.52 18.92
CA TRP A 330 -38.49 -23.45 19.30
C TRP A 330 -38.23 -22.56 20.53
N GLY A 331 -39.26 -21.87 21.03
CA GLY A 331 -39.18 -21.01 22.22
C GLY A 331 -38.76 -19.57 21.93
N PHE A 332 -38.77 -19.13 20.67
CA PHE A 332 -38.54 -17.72 20.35
C PHE A 332 -39.76 -16.89 20.76
N THR A 333 -39.52 -15.79 21.49
CA THR A 333 -40.54 -14.86 21.99
C THR A 333 -40.40 -13.47 21.39
N GLY A 334 -39.38 -13.25 20.55
CA GLY A 334 -39.22 -12.05 19.74
C GLY A 334 -38.67 -12.34 18.35
N LEU A 335 -39.07 -11.51 17.40
CA LEU A 335 -38.57 -11.51 16.02
C LEU A 335 -38.11 -10.09 15.66
N TRP A 336 -36.80 -9.92 15.49
CA TRP A 336 -36.19 -8.68 15.02
C TRP A 336 -36.02 -8.75 13.50
N LEU A 337 -36.70 -7.87 12.78
CA LEU A 337 -36.55 -7.69 11.34
C LEU A 337 -35.63 -6.51 11.04
N ILE A 338 -34.53 -6.80 10.35
CA ILE A 338 -33.53 -5.82 9.90
C ILE A 338 -33.89 -5.35 8.49
N GLY A 339 -33.95 -4.02 8.31
CA GLY A 339 -34.23 -3.39 7.02
C GLY A 339 -35.71 -3.32 6.69
N LEU A 340 -36.56 -3.03 7.68
CA LEU A 340 -37.99 -2.80 7.47
C LEU A 340 -38.31 -1.45 6.84
N TRP A 341 -37.45 -0.46 7.07
CA TRP A 341 -37.68 0.92 6.68
C TRP A 341 -37.42 1.18 5.19
N GLU A 342 -38.02 2.23 4.64
CA GLU A 342 -37.82 2.67 3.26
C GLU A 342 -36.36 3.15 3.07
N ARG A 343 -35.67 2.56 2.10
CA ARG A 343 -34.22 2.75 1.91
C ARG A 343 -33.93 3.70 0.77
N SER A 344 -32.86 4.47 0.92
CA SER A 344 -32.38 5.39 -0.10
C SER A 344 -31.92 4.67 -1.37
N HIS A 345 -32.52 5.04 -2.50
CA HIS A 345 -32.09 4.58 -3.82
C HIS A 345 -30.64 4.97 -4.14
N ALA A 346 -30.14 6.08 -3.59
CA ALA A 346 -28.76 6.51 -3.80
C ALA A 346 -27.74 5.49 -3.26
N SER A 347 -28.04 4.87 -2.11
CA SER A 347 -27.21 3.81 -1.52
C SER A 347 -27.04 2.62 -2.47
N ARG A 348 -28.13 2.22 -3.15
CA ARG A 348 -28.08 1.19 -4.19
C ARG A 348 -27.23 1.63 -5.37
N THR A 349 -27.48 2.82 -5.89
CA THR A 349 -26.75 3.37 -7.05
C THR A 349 -25.25 3.41 -6.81
N ILE A 350 -24.80 3.86 -5.64
CA ILE A 350 -23.37 3.90 -5.29
C ILE A 350 -22.76 2.49 -5.34
N LYS A 351 -23.41 1.50 -4.71
CA LYS A 351 -22.90 0.11 -4.71
C LYS A 351 -22.81 -0.47 -6.11
N GLN A 352 -23.77 -0.16 -6.97
CA GLN A 352 -23.77 -0.59 -8.37
C GLN A 352 -22.65 0.07 -9.18
N LEU A 353 -22.43 1.37 -9.01
CA LEU A 353 -21.32 2.10 -9.64
C LEU A 353 -19.95 1.60 -9.16
N CYS A 354 -19.85 1.16 -7.90
CA CYS A 354 -18.65 0.54 -7.33
C CYS A 354 -18.47 -0.94 -7.71
N GLY A 355 -19.23 -1.46 -8.69
CA GLY A 355 -19.01 -2.78 -9.29
C GLY A 355 -19.86 -3.93 -8.74
N ASN A 356 -20.88 -3.66 -7.92
CA ASN A 356 -21.82 -4.68 -7.47
C ASN A 356 -23.24 -4.44 -8.02
N PRO A 357 -23.54 -4.89 -9.26
CA PRO A 357 -24.80 -4.60 -9.96
C PRO A 357 -26.04 -5.17 -9.26
N GLU A 358 -25.90 -6.28 -8.53
CA GLU A 358 -27.00 -6.95 -7.84
C GLU A 358 -27.24 -6.44 -6.41
N ALA A 359 -26.38 -5.54 -5.91
CA ALA A 359 -26.51 -5.02 -4.56
C ALA A 359 -27.82 -4.23 -4.37
N VAL A 360 -28.53 -4.52 -3.29
CA VAL A 360 -29.63 -3.68 -2.80
C VAL A 360 -29.10 -2.56 -1.90
N ALA A 361 -29.95 -1.54 -1.69
CA ALA A 361 -29.68 -0.47 -0.74
C ALA A 361 -29.37 -1.04 0.65
N SER A 362 -28.44 -0.40 1.37
CA SER A 362 -28.13 -0.80 2.76
C SER A 362 -29.39 -0.70 3.63
N ALA A 363 -29.56 -1.64 4.55
CA ALA A 363 -30.66 -1.59 5.53
C ALA A 363 -30.63 -0.29 6.36
N TYR A 364 -29.43 0.23 6.64
CA TYR A 364 -29.23 1.45 7.44
C TYR A 364 -29.09 2.73 6.62
N SER A 365 -29.24 2.67 5.29
CA SER A 365 -29.29 3.88 4.45
C SER A 365 -30.74 4.30 4.27
N LEU A 366 -31.33 4.84 5.33
CA LEU A 366 -32.75 5.20 5.36
C LEU A 366 -33.05 6.39 4.45
N TYR A 367 -34.18 6.31 3.74
CA TYR A 367 -34.80 7.46 3.08
C TYR A 367 -35.87 8.08 3.97
N ASP A 368 -36.70 7.24 4.58
CA ASP A 368 -37.78 7.65 5.48
C ASP A 368 -38.10 6.53 6.49
N TYR A 369 -38.61 6.90 7.66
CA TYR A 369 -39.04 6.00 8.73
C TYR A 369 -40.45 5.44 8.48
N GLN A 370 -40.67 4.97 7.25
CA GLN A 370 -41.89 4.28 6.83
C GLN A 370 -41.55 2.82 6.50
N ILE A 371 -42.44 1.87 6.80
CA ILE A 371 -42.24 0.48 6.39
C ILE A 371 -42.18 0.43 4.87
N ALA A 372 -41.13 -0.21 4.35
CA ALA A 372 -40.82 -0.20 2.93
C ALA A 372 -42.00 -0.68 2.08
N HIS A 373 -42.30 0.06 1.02
CA HIS A 373 -43.48 -0.24 0.20
C HIS A 373 -43.37 -1.62 -0.48
N ASP A 374 -42.14 -2.03 -0.85
CA ASP A 374 -41.86 -3.34 -1.45
C ASP A 374 -42.10 -4.52 -0.49
N LEU A 375 -41.96 -4.30 0.83
CA LEU A 375 -42.33 -5.25 1.89
C LEU A 375 -43.83 -5.27 2.19
N GLY A 376 -44.58 -4.36 1.57
CA GLY A 376 -46.03 -4.25 1.68
C GLY A 376 -46.53 -3.15 2.60
N GLY A 377 -45.64 -2.30 3.10
CA GLY A 377 -45.98 -1.14 3.92
C GLY A 377 -46.56 -1.49 5.28
N THR A 378 -47.16 -0.49 5.92
CA THR A 378 -47.67 -0.60 7.29
C THR A 378 -48.73 -1.70 7.45
N GLU A 379 -49.62 -1.87 6.47
CA GLU A 379 -50.68 -2.89 6.53
C GLU A 379 -50.09 -4.31 6.60
N ALA A 380 -49.07 -4.60 5.78
CA ALA A 380 -48.42 -5.91 5.79
C ALA A 380 -47.67 -6.18 7.11
N TYR A 381 -47.05 -5.14 7.67
CA TYR A 381 -46.42 -5.21 8.98
C TYR A 381 -47.44 -5.47 10.10
N GLU A 382 -48.57 -4.74 10.12
CA GLU A 382 -49.60 -4.90 11.15
C GLU A 382 -50.20 -6.30 11.12
N ASN A 383 -50.47 -6.83 9.92
CA ASN A 383 -50.91 -8.21 9.75
C ASN A 383 -49.91 -9.22 10.36
N LEU A 384 -48.62 -9.09 10.04
CA LEU A 384 -47.58 -9.95 10.60
C LEU A 384 -47.48 -9.81 12.12
N ARG A 385 -47.51 -8.57 12.62
CA ARG A 385 -47.46 -8.25 14.06
C ARG A 385 -48.55 -8.97 14.81
N ASP A 386 -49.79 -8.89 14.32
CA ASP A 386 -50.94 -9.45 15.01
C ASP A 386 -50.92 -10.98 15.02
N ARG A 387 -50.52 -11.61 13.89
CA ARG A 387 -50.35 -13.08 13.80
C ARG A 387 -49.20 -13.61 14.64
N ALA A 388 -48.09 -12.88 14.72
CA ALA A 388 -46.96 -13.20 15.59
C ALA A 388 -47.33 -13.04 17.07
N TRP A 389 -48.09 -11.99 17.40
CA TRP A 389 -48.53 -11.71 18.77
C TRP A 389 -49.44 -12.80 19.32
N GLN A 390 -50.35 -13.35 18.50
CA GLN A 390 -51.19 -14.50 18.88
C GLN A 390 -50.38 -15.72 19.31
N ARG A 391 -49.13 -15.84 18.84
CA ARG A 391 -48.17 -16.91 19.16
C ARG A 391 -47.15 -16.51 20.24
N GLY A 392 -47.33 -15.36 20.87
CA GLY A 392 -46.44 -14.84 21.91
C GLY A 392 -45.14 -14.24 21.39
N ILE A 393 -45.00 -14.02 20.08
CA ILE A 393 -43.81 -13.45 19.43
C ILE A 393 -43.98 -11.94 19.28
N ARG A 394 -43.04 -11.16 19.83
CA ARG A 394 -43.01 -9.70 19.71
C ARG A 394 -42.14 -9.27 18.54
N LEU A 395 -42.60 -8.32 17.73
CA LEU A 395 -41.78 -7.77 16.65
C LEU A 395 -40.88 -6.64 17.15
N ALA A 396 -39.66 -6.59 16.62
CA ALA A 396 -38.69 -5.52 16.82
C ALA A 396 -38.03 -5.14 15.49
N SER A 397 -37.45 -3.94 15.41
CA SER A 397 -36.70 -3.46 14.25
C SER A 397 -35.50 -2.61 14.68
N ASP A 398 -34.59 -2.37 13.73
CA ASP A 398 -33.55 -1.35 13.86
C ASP A 398 -34.18 0.06 13.97
N MET A 399 -33.51 1.00 14.66
CA MET A 399 -33.89 2.42 14.71
C MET A 399 -32.86 3.28 14.00
#